data_AF-A0A7C3KKX0-F1
#
_entry.id   AF-A0A7C3KKX0-F1
#
_cell.length_a   1.000
_cell.length_b   1.000
_cell.length_c   1.000
_cell.angle_alpha   90.00
_cell.angle_beta   90.00
_cell.angle_gamma   90.00
#
_symmetry.space_group_name_H-M   'P 1'
#
loop_
_entity.id
_entity.type
_entity.pdbx_description
1 polymer ?
#
loop_
_entity_poly.entity_id
_entity_poly.type
_entity_poly.pdbx_seq_one_letter_code
_entity_poly.pdbx_strand_id
1 'polypeptide(L)'
;MSDTIQELYGRKGRNITDRDAQEITRVEELAYDLKISDVMTRDVKSLTPADTMRAVVALLRQNRISGAPVMEENSLVGVISQEDLMRALADDDRDAPIHKYMTRNVITVKSYEPVVKALETFARTRVGRLPVVDENENLVGMITKGDITRGVLTAIRRDYQEEEIRRYRASHLFEDIISDRTSLILRYKIKQGDFVNGGQASSHIKRALLRLGAPPQLARQCGIAVYEAEMNLIIHSTNGGVLRVQVEPHRILMQTSDDGPGIPDVKQALTPGWSTASPLARSMGFGAGMGLVNIQRCVDKMELDSTVGKGTKLLMEIHLRPDEKFKAPPGASETPSV
;
A
#
# COMPACT_ATOMS: atom_id res chain seq x y z
N MET A 1 18.29 -17.62 -14.20
CA MET A 1 18.67 -16.72 -13.09
C MET A 1 17.73 -15.54 -13.17
N SER A 2 16.75 -15.50 -12.27
CA SER A 2 15.74 -14.45 -12.26
C SER A 2 16.30 -13.27 -11.47
N ASP A 3 16.41 -12.14 -12.14
CA ASP A 3 16.88 -10.90 -11.54
C ASP A 3 16.06 -10.58 -10.28
N THR A 4 16.76 -10.19 -9.23
CA THR A 4 16.18 -9.84 -7.94
C THR A 4 15.42 -8.52 -8.08
N ILE A 5 14.43 -8.24 -7.23
CA ILE A 5 13.73 -6.94 -7.21
C ILE A 5 14.72 -5.75 -7.11
N GLN A 6 15.92 -5.96 -6.54
CA GLN A 6 17.02 -4.99 -6.52
C GLN A 6 17.58 -4.61 -7.91
N GLU A 7 17.53 -5.47 -8.91
CA GLU A 7 18.11 -5.23 -10.25
C GLU A 7 17.16 -4.43 -11.17
N LEU A 8 15.85 -4.43 -10.88
CA LEU A 8 14.84 -3.63 -11.58
C LEU A 8 14.89 -2.14 -11.23
N TYR A 9 15.43 -1.77 -10.06
CA TYR A 9 15.56 -0.39 -9.59
C TYR A 9 16.98 0.13 -9.79
N GLY A 10 17.31 0.47 -11.03
CA GLY A 10 18.62 1.00 -11.43
C GLY A 10 19.12 2.19 -10.60
N ARG A 11 19.96 1.90 -9.61
CA ARG A 11 21.12 2.70 -9.22
C ARG A 11 22.35 1.81 -9.28
N LYS A 12 22.99 1.74 -10.46
CA LYS A 12 24.35 1.18 -10.55
C LYS A 12 25.26 1.97 -9.60
N GLY A 13 25.90 1.28 -8.65
CA GLY A 13 27.06 1.82 -7.94
C GLY A 13 26.88 2.26 -6.49
N ARG A 14 25.88 1.77 -5.75
CA ARG A 14 25.89 1.84 -4.28
C ARG A 14 25.62 0.45 -3.73
N ASN A 15 26.61 -0.16 -3.07
CA ASN A 15 26.38 -1.34 -2.26
C ASN A 15 25.46 -0.90 -1.11
N ILE A 16 24.16 -1.18 -1.25
CA ILE A 16 23.17 -1.04 -0.19
C ILE A 16 23.67 -1.94 0.94
N THR A 17 23.98 -1.37 2.10
CA THR A 17 24.39 -2.18 3.26
C THR A 17 23.19 -2.97 3.77
N ASP A 18 23.39 -4.09 4.48
CA ASP A 18 22.28 -4.82 5.12
C ASP A 18 21.45 -3.90 6.05
N ARG A 19 22.09 -2.84 6.57
CA ARG A 19 21.44 -1.79 7.36
C ARG A 19 20.53 -0.89 6.51
N ASP A 20 20.97 -0.48 5.32
CA ASP A 20 20.15 0.31 4.38
C ASP A 20 18.94 -0.50 3.86
N ALA A 21 19.06 -1.83 3.80
CA ALA A 21 17.95 -2.72 3.43
C ALA A 21 16.91 -2.92 4.56
N GLN A 22 17.31 -2.70 5.83
CA GLN A 22 16.44 -2.81 7.00
C GLN A 22 15.71 -1.50 7.35
N GLU A 23 16.25 -0.35 6.91
CA GLU A 23 15.66 0.96 7.19
C GLU A 23 14.57 1.33 6.16
N ILE A 24 13.31 1.10 6.54
CA ILE A 24 12.13 1.64 5.84
C ILE A 24 12.21 3.17 5.79
N THR A 25 12.33 3.69 4.60
CA THR A 25 12.41 5.13 4.33
C THR A 25 11.04 5.81 4.50
N ARG A 26 11.05 7.14 4.69
CA ARG A 26 9.81 7.93 4.69
C ARG A 26 9.04 7.83 3.37
N VAL A 27 9.76 7.67 2.25
CA VAL A 27 9.13 7.53 0.93
C VAL A 27 8.35 6.22 0.83
N GLU A 28 8.94 5.12 1.31
CA GLU A 28 8.27 3.81 1.34
C GLU A 28 7.04 3.84 2.25
N GLU A 29 7.14 4.43 3.43
CA GLU A 29 6.00 4.66 4.31
C GLU A 29 4.87 5.44 3.63
N LEU A 30 5.19 6.59 3.03
CA LEU A 30 4.19 7.43 2.38
C LEU A 30 3.53 6.73 1.19
N ALA A 31 4.21 5.80 0.54
CA ALA A 31 3.61 5.00 -0.52
C ALA A 31 2.48 4.08 -0.01
N TYR A 32 2.55 3.66 1.26
CA TYR A 32 1.50 2.89 1.93
C TYR A 32 0.40 3.77 2.54
N ASP A 33 0.73 4.98 2.98
CA ASP A 33 -0.24 5.87 3.63
C ASP A 33 -1.09 6.68 2.63
N LEU A 34 -0.47 7.20 1.56
CA LEU A 34 -1.17 8.04 0.59
C LEU A 34 -2.10 7.20 -0.26
N LYS A 35 -3.37 7.61 -0.34
CA LYS A 35 -4.33 7.01 -1.27
C LYS A 35 -4.10 7.55 -2.67
N ILE A 36 -4.43 6.75 -3.68
CA ILE A 36 -4.40 7.18 -5.08
C ILE A 36 -5.29 8.42 -5.28
N SER A 37 -6.45 8.47 -4.62
CA SER A 37 -7.36 9.62 -4.63
C SER A 37 -6.77 10.93 -4.06
N ASP A 38 -5.72 10.86 -3.25
CA ASP A 38 -5.02 12.03 -2.69
C ASP A 38 -4.09 12.69 -3.73
N VAL A 39 -3.66 11.94 -4.74
CA VAL A 39 -2.63 12.37 -5.71
C VAL A 39 -3.07 12.32 -7.17
N MET A 40 -4.17 11.65 -7.49
CA MET A 40 -4.66 11.51 -8.87
C MET A 40 -5.14 12.84 -9.47
N THR A 41 -5.13 12.91 -10.81
CA THR A 41 -5.80 13.97 -11.57
C THR A 41 -7.28 13.63 -11.74
N ARG A 42 -8.17 14.50 -11.28
CA ARG A 42 -9.64 14.31 -11.34
C ARG A 42 -10.28 14.87 -12.60
N ASP A 43 -9.71 15.93 -13.17
CA ASP A 43 -10.19 16.48 -14.46
C ASP A 43 -9.68 15.61 -15.60
N VAL A 44 -10.43 14.55 -15.90
CA VAL A 44 -10.06 13.57 -16.93
C VAL A 44 -10.64 13.97 -18.27
N LYS A 45 -9.75 14.19 -19.26
CA LYS A 45 -10.15 14.41 -20.65
C LYS A 45 -10.24 13.08 -21.37
N SER A 46 -11.39 12.80 -21.97
CA SER A 46 -11.69 11.54 -22.66
C SER A 46 -12.08 11.75 -24.13
N LEU A 47 -12.08 10.65 -24.89
CA LEU A 47 -12.56 10.56 -26.26
C LEU A 47 -13.53 9.38 -26.38
N THR A 48 -14.23 9.27 -27.51
CA THR A 48 -15.12 8.15 -27.84
C THR A 48 -14.47 7.19 -28.83
N PRO A 49 -14.92 5.92 -28.94
CA PRO A 49 -14.37 4.97 -29.90
C PRO A 49 -14.44 5.42 -31.36
N ALA A 50 -15.44 6.24 -31.70
CA ALA A 50 -15.70 6.75 -33.04
C ALA A 50 -14.93 8.04 -33.38
N ASP A 51 -14.33 8.71 -32.40
CA ASP A 51 -13.47 9.88 -32.66
C ASP A 51 -12.27 9.48 -33.52
N THR A 52 -11.66 10.44 -34.20
CA THR A 52 -10.54 10.21 -35.12
C THR A 52 -9.18 10.31 -34.45
N MET A 53 -8.15 9.69 -35.04
CA MET A 53 -6.76 9.88 -34.59
C MET A 53 -6.31 11.36 -34.64
N ARG A 54 -6.88 12.17 -35.53
CA ARG A 54 -6.71 13.63 -35.53
C ARG A 54 -7.26 14.30 -34.27
N ALA A 55 -8.42 13.88 -33.78
CA ALA A 55 -8.99 14.38 -32.53
C ALA A 55 -8.10 14.04 -31.32
N VAL A 56 -7.48 12.85 -31.32
CA VAL A 56 -6.49 12.46 -30.31
C VAL A 56 -5.34 13.47 -30.26
N VAL A 57 -4.72 13.80 -31.40
CA VAL A 57 -3.61 14.78 -31.46
C VAL A 57 -4.05 16.13 -30.87
N ALA A 58 -5.24 16.61 -31.24
CA ALA A 58 -5.76 17.88 -30.75
C ALA A 58 -5.94 17.87 -29.23
N LEU A 59 -6.59 16.84 -28.68
CA LEU A 59 -6.84 16.69 -27.25
C LEU A 59 -5.54 16.57 -26.44
N LEU A 60 -4.60 15.73 -26.89
CA LEU A 60 -3.31 15.54 -26.23
C LEU A 60 -2.49 16.84 -26.19
N ARG A 61 -2.43 17.57 -27.32
CA ARG A 61 -1.70 18.84 -27.42
C ARG A 61 -2.33 19.94 -26.56
N GLN A 62 -3.65 20.10 -26.65
CA GLN A 62 -4.37 21.16 -25.93
C GLN A 62 -4.24 20.99 -24.41
N ASN A 63 -4.33 19.75 -23.93
CA ASN A 63 -4.31 19.46 -22.49
C ASN A 63 -2.90 19.11 -21.95
N ARG A 64 -1.87 19.11 -22.83
CA ARG A 64 -0.48 18.75 -22.48
C ARG A 64 -0.37 17.39 -21.80
N ILE A 65 -1.12 16.41 -22.31
CA ILE A 65 -1.12 15.02 -21.84
C ILE A 65 -0.64 14.08 -22.95
N SER A 66 -0.10 12.91 -22.58
CA SER A 66 0.39 11.91 -23.54
C SER A 66 -0.53 10.69 -23.74
N GLY A 67 -1.75 10.75 -23.23
CA GLY A 67 -2.78 9.75 -23.45
C GLY A 67 -4.10 10.12 -22.75
N ALA A 68 -5.17 9.46 -23.13
CA ALA A 68 -6.52 9.70 -22.63
C ALA A 68 -7.31 8.39 -22.54
N PRO A 69 -8.22 8.26 -21.57
CA PRO A 69 -9.20 7.19 -21.59
C PRO A 69 -10.18 7.38 -22.76
N VAL A 70 -10.65 6.26 -23.28
CA VAL A 70 -11.71 6.18 -24.29
C VAL A 70 -12.97 5.69 -23.58
N MET A 71 -14.02 6.48 -23.67
CA MET A 71 -15.29 6.27 -22.99
C MET A 71 -16.38 6.01 -24.02
N GLU A 72 -17.23 5.03 -23.77
CA GLU A 72 -18.49 4.83 -24.49
C GLU A 72 -19.61 5.03 -23.49
N GLU A 73 -20.45 6.04 -23.73
CA GLU A 73 -21.41 6.54 -22.74
C GLU A 73 -20.70 6.90 -21.42
N ASN A 74 -20.90 6.09 -20.37
CA ASN A 74 -20.27 6.27 -19.05
C ASN A 74 -19.23 5.18 -18.72
N SER A 75 -18.92 4.29 -19.66
CA SER A 75 -18.04 3.15 -19.43
C SER A 75 -16.66 3.37 -20.05
N LEU A 76 -15.63 3.02 -19.28
CA LEU A 76 -14.25 2.99 -19.78
C LEU A 76 -14.06 1.78 -20.70
N VAL A 77 -13.91 2.02 -22.00
CA VAL A 77 -13.82 0.96 -23.03
C VAL A 77 -12.42 0.86 -23.66
N GLY A 78 -11.54 1.82 -23.38
CA GLY A 78 -10.17 1.76 -23.87
C GLY A 78 -9.28 2.86 -23.32
N VAL A 79 -8.02 2.82 -23.73
CA VAL A 79 -7.04 3.90 -23.55
C VAL A 79 -6.33 4.15 -24.86
N ILE A 80 -6.08 5.42 -25.17
CA ILE A 80 -5.31 5.87 -26.32
C ILE A 80 -4.14 6.75 -25.85
N SER A 81 -3.00 6.68 -26.54
CA SER A 81 -1.74 7.28 -26.15
C SER A 81 -0.95 7.83 -27.34
N GLN A 82 0.15 8.53 -27.06
CA GLN A 82 1.09 8.97 -28.09
C GLN A 82 1.72 7.82 -28.87
N GLU A 83 1.90 6.64 -28.26
CA GLU A 83 2.41 5.47 -28.96
C GLU A 83 1.43 5.00 -30.04
N ASP A 84 0.13 5.10 -29.77
CA ASP A 84 -0.93 4.75 -30.72
C ASP A 84 -0.98 5.74 -31.89
N LEU A 85 -0.71 7.03 -31.62
CA LEU A 85 -0.52 8.04 -32.67
C LEU A 85 0.67 7.69 -33.57
N MET A 86 1.78 7.23 -33.02
CA MET A 86 2.94 6.82 -33.82
C MET A 86 2.59 5.63 -34.72
N ARG A 87 1.81 4.66 -34.23
CA ARG A 87 1.32 3.53 -35.02
C ARG A 87 0.41 3.99 -36.17
N ALA A 88 -0.59 4.82 -35.87
CA ALA A 88 -1.49 5.36 -36.90
C ALA A 88 -0.75 6.21 -37.95
N LEU A 89 0.27 6.97 -37.55
CA LEU A 89 1.10 7.73 -38.48
C LEU A 89 1.95 6.84 -39.40
N ALA A 90 2.46 5.71 -38.89
CA ALA A 90 3.20 4.76 -39.70
C ALA A 90 2.31 4.06 -40.75
N ASP A 91 1.02 3.89 -40.44
CA ASP A 91 0.02 3.32 -41.33
C ASP A 91 -0.63 4.36 -42.28
N ASP A 92 -0.23 5.63 -42.19
CA ASP A 92 -0.85 6.78 -42.87
C ASP A 92 -2.36 6.97 -42.59
N ASP A 93 -2.82 6.57 -41.39
CA ASP A 93 -4.23 6.45 -41.05
C ASP A 93 -4.71 7.51 -40.04
N ARG A 94 -4.51 8.78 -40.41
CA ARG A 94 -4.74 9.92 -39.51
C ARG A 94 -6.21 10.20 -39.22
N ASP A 95 -7.10 9.75 -40.09
CA ASP A 95 -8.54 9.94 -39.98
C ASP A 95 -9.28 8.65 -39.58
N ALA A 96 -8.56 7.57 -39.28
CA ALA A 96 -9.15 6.37 -38.72
C ALA A 96 -9.82 6.61 -37.36
N PRO A 97 -10.85 5.80 -37.05
CA PRO A 97 -11.47 5.81 -35.75
C PRO A 97 -10.52 5.23 -34.67
N ILE A 98 -10.57 5.80 -33.48
CA ILE A 98 -9.76 5.43 -32.31
C ILE A 98 -9.88 3.95 -31.98
N HIS A 99 -11.06 3.36 -32.13
CA HIS A 99 -11.31 1.95 -31.80
C HIS A 99 -10.44 0.94 -32.57
N LYS A 100 -9.80 1.37 -33.68
CA LYS A 100 -8.83 0.58 -34.45
C LYS A 100 -7.47 0.49 -33.73
N TYR A 101 -7.08 1.53 -33.01
CA TYR A 101 -5.75 1.66 -32.40
C TYR A 101 -5.74 1.54 -30.88
N MET A 102 -6.86 1.86 -30.21
CA MET A 102 -6.94 1.88 -28.75
C MET A 102 -6.64 0.53 -28.09
N THR A 103 -6.08 0.59 -26.89
CA THR A 103 -5.94 -0.59 -26.03
C THR A 103 -7.25 -0.86 -25.32
N ARG A 104 -7.86 -2.03 -25.56
CA ARG A 104 -9.15 -2.44 -24.96
C ARG A 104 -9.01 -3.11 -23.61
N ASN A 105 -7.92 -3.84 -23.38
CA ASN A 105 -7.64 -4.45 -22.09
C ASN A 105 -6.99 -3.40 -21.17
N VAL A 106 -7.83 -2.56 -20.58
CA VAL A 106 -7.39 -1.42 -19.78
C VAL A 106 -6.96 -1.88 -18.40
N ILE A 107 -5.74 -1.53 -18.01
CA ILE A 107 -5.24 -1.76 -16.66
C ILE A 107 -5.62 -0.55 -15.82
N THR A 108 -6.44 -0.76 -14.79
CA THR A 108 -6.93 0.27 -13.88
C THR A 108 -6.39 0.10 -12.48
N VAL A 109 -6.50 1.14 -11.66
CA VAL A 109 -6.28 1.11 -10.21
C VAL A 109 -7.47 1.73 -9.49
N LYS A 110 -7.65 1.41 -8.22
CA LYS A 110 -8.79 1.91 -7.43
C LYS A 110 -8.43 3.18 -6.69
N SER A 111 -9.38 4.11 -6.60
CA SER A 111 -9.15 5.42 -5.96
C SER A 111 -8.81 5.32 -4.47
N TYR A 112 -9.27 4.28 -3.79
CA TYR A 112 -9.03 4.04 -2.36
C TYR A 112 -7.75 3.23 -2.07
N GLU A 113 -7.14 2.61 -3.09
CA GLU A 113 -5.88 1.89 -2.92
C GLU A 113 -4.74 2.85 -2.57
N PRO A 114 -3.70 2.40 -1.86
CA PRO A 114 -2.52 3.22 -1.65
C PRO A 114 -1.69 3.36 -2.94
N VAL A 115 -0.91 4.42 -2.97
CA VAL A 115 -0.01 4.78 -4.07
C VAL A 115 0.97 3.64 -4.41
N VAL A 116 1.40 2.83 -3.43
CA VAL A 116 2.27 1.66 -3.68
C VAL A 116 1.66 0.68 -4.70
N LYS A 117 0.32 0.54 -4.75
CA LYS A 117 -0.34 -0.33 -5.74
C LYS A 117 -0.22 0.19 -7.17
N ALA A 118 -0.31 1.51 -7.34
CA ALA A 118 -0.03 2.12 -8.64
C ALA A 118 1.45 1.92 -9.03
N LEU A 119 2.39 2.07 -8.08
CA LEU A 119 3.82 1.83 -8.32
C LEU A 119 4.13 0.38 -8.72
N GLU A 120 3.55 -0.59 -8.02
CA GLU A 120 3.65 -2.02 -8.35
C GLU A 120 3.11 -2.30 -9.76
N THR A 121 1.94 -1.75 -10.10
CA THR A 121 1.35 -1.87 -11.43
C THR A 121 2.25 -1.27 -12.50
N PHE A 122 2.82 -0.08 -12.25
CA PHE A 122 3.77 0.55 -13.16
C PHE A 122 5.10 -0.20 -13.31
N ALA A 123 5.52 -0.97 -12.31
CA ALA A 123 6.75 -1.76 -12.37
C ALA A 123 6.54 -3.06 -13.17
N ARG A 124 5.36 -3.67 -13.05
CA ARG A 124 5.01 -4.93 -13.72
C ARG A 124 4.53 -4.76 -15.16
N THR A 125 4.15 -3.55 -15.52
CA THR A 125 3.55 -3.23 -16.83
C THR A 125 4.37 -2.15 -17.53
N ARG A 126 4.17 -1.99 -18.84
CA ARG A 126 4.86 -0.93 -19.61
C ARG A 126 4.07 0.37 -19.71
N VAL A 127 2.96 0.48 -18.97
CA VAL A 127 2.08 1.66 -19.07
C VAL A 127 2.67 2.85 -18.32
N GLY A 128 2.52 4.05 -18.89
CA GLY A 128 2.98 5.30 -18.27
C GLY A 128 1.91 6.02 -17.43
N ARG A 129 0.65 5.59 -17.55
CA ARG A 129 -0.53 6.17 -16.91
C ARG A 129 -1.56 5.08 -16.63
N LEU A 130 -2.34 5.25 -15.58
CA LEU A 130 -3.39 4.32 -15.17
C LEU A 130 -4.70 5.10 -15.00
N PRO A 131 -5.79 4.67 -15.63
CA PRO A 131 -7.11 5.13 -15.25
C PRO A 131 -7.43 4.70 -13.81
N VAL A 132 -8.02 5.63 -13.06
CA VAL A 132 -8.42 5.42 -11.67
C VAL A 132 -9.94 5.28 -11.63
N VAL A 133 -10.41 4.19 -11.06
CA VAL A 133 -11.84 3.90 -10.93
C VAL A 133 -12.28 3.84 -9.48
N ASP A 134 -13.57 4.05 -9.22
CA ASP A 134 -14.19 3.84 -7.91
C ASP A 134 -14.53 2.35 -7.67
N GLU A 135 -15.22 2.07 -6.56
CA GLU A 135 -15.73 0.75 -6.21
C GLU A 135 -16.77 0.18 -7.19
N ASN A 136 -17.40 1.04 -8.00
CA ASN A 136 -18.42 0.69 -8.99
C ASN A 136 -17.86 0.63 -10.42
N GLU A 137 -16.54 0.63 -10.58
CA GLU A 137 -15.82 0.67 -11.87
C GLU A 137 -16.01 1.98 -12.68
N ASN A 138 -16.54 3.04 -12.07
CA ASN A 138 -16.64 4.32 -12.75
C ASN A 138 -15.28 5.01 -12.77
N LEU A 139 -14.93 5.60 -13.92
CA LEU A 139 -13.72 6.41 -14.05
C LEU A 139 -13.83 7.69 -13.22
N VAL A 140 -12.95 7.84 -12.22
CA VAL A 140 -12.92 9.00 -11.31
C VAL A 140 -11.61 9.79 -11.38
N GLY A 141 -10.62 9.30 -12.12
CA GLY A 141 -9.35 9.99 -12.25
C GLY A 141 -8.37 9.31 -13.19
N MET A 142 -7.19 9.91 -13.30
CA MET A 142 -6.00 9.34 -13.94
C MET A 142 -4.81 9.53 -13.02
N ILE A 143 -3.89 8.56 -12.98
CA ILE A 143 -2.66 8.65 -12.20
C ILE A 143 -1.43 8.29 -13.06
N THR A 144 -0.35 9.03 -12.82
CA THR A 144 0.96 8.83 -13.46
C THR A 144 2.07 8.76 -12.39
N LYS A 145 3.26 8.26 -12.78
CA LYS A 145 4.46 8.31 -11.92
C LYS A 145 4.79 9.74 -11.47
N GLY A 146 4.53 10.74 -12.32
CA GLY A 146 4.73 12.15 -12.02
C GLY A 146 3.77 12.68 -10.96
N ASP A 147 2.51 12.27 -11.00
CA ASP A 147 1.50 12.63 -9.98
C ASP A 147 1.89 12.07 -8.62
N ILE A 148 2.28 10.79 -8.59
CA ILE A 148 2.80 10.12 -7.38
C ILE A 148 4.00 10.87 -6.82
N THR A 149 4.99 11.17 -7.67
CA THR A 149 6.20 11.87 -7.24
C THR A 149 5.87 13.23 -6.60
N ARG A 150 5.01 14.04 -7.24
CA ARG A 150 4.59 15.34 -6.70
C ARG A 150 3.77 15.20 -5.41
N GLY A 151 2.90 14.19 -5.33
CA GLY A 151 2.11 13.88 -4.15
C GLY A 151 2.99 13.52 -2.95
N VAL A 152 3.91 12.59 -3.13
CA VAL A 152 4.88 12.19 -2.09
C VAL A 152 5.74 13.37 -1.64
N LEU A 153 6.29 14.16 -2.58
CA LEU A 153 7.07 15.37 -2.24
C LEU A 153 6.25 16.41 -1.47
N THR A 154 4.95 16.48 -1.72
CA THR A 154 4.06 17.39 -0.98
C THR A 154 3.75 16.87 0.42
N ALA A 155 3.55 15.56 0.56
CA ALA A 155 3.34 14.93 1.86
C ALA A 155 4.57 15.06 2.76
N ILE A 156 5.79 14.81 2.24
CA ILE A 156 7.05 14.99 2.98
C ILE A 156 7.16 16.40 3.58
N ARG A 157 6.77 17.43 2.82
CA ARG A 157 6.82 18.83 3.29
C ARG A 157 5.82 19.13 4.41
N ARG A 158 4.69 18.42 4.45
CA ARG A 158 3.60 18.67 5.42
C ARG A 158 3.96 18.17 6.82
N ASP A 159 4.73 17.09 6.92
CA ASP A 159 5.12 16.48 8.21
C ASP A 159 6.14 17.30 9.00
N TYR A 160 6.97 18.11 8.34
CA TYR A 160 7.98 18.94 9.01
C TYR A 160 7.33 19.93 10.01
N GLN A 161 6.08 20.33 9.78
CA GLN A 161 5.33 21.21 10.68
C GLN A 161 4.59 20.48 11.80
N GLU A 162 4.26 19.18 11.65
CA GLU A 162 3.55 18.40 12.67
C GLU A 162 4.49 17.74 13.70
N GLU A 163 5.73 17.40 13.30
CA GLU A 163 6.69 16.72 14.19
C GLU A 163 7.23 17.63 15.31
N GLU A 164 7.41 18.94 15.08
CA GLU A 164 7.88 19.88 16.10
C GLU A 164 6.88 20.05 17.26
N ILE A 165 5.57 19.98 17.00
CA ILE A 165 4.52 20.13 18.02
C ILE A 165 4.34 18.82 18.83
N ARG A 166 4.54 17.65 18.21
CA ARG A 166 4.34 16.34 18.87
C ARG A 166 5.46 15.96 19.84
N ARG A 167 6.71 16.37 19.58
CA ARG A 167 7.82 16.18 20.53
C ARG A 167 7.55 16.76 21.91
N TYR A 168 6.66 17.75 22.02
CA TYR A 168 6.37 18.41 23.29
C TYR A 168 5.31 17.69 24.17
N ARG A 169 4.61 16.64 23.69
CA ARG A 169 3.41 16.11 24.39
C ARG A 169 3.29 14.59 24.57
N ALA A 170 4.33 13.80 24.35
CA ALA A 170 4.17 12.35 24.28
C ALA A 170 5.28 11.58 25.00
N SER A 171 5.20 11.49 26.33
CA SER A 171 5.95 10.47 27.10
C SER A 171 5.38 10.09 28.48
N HIS A 172 4.21 10.55 28.91
CA HIS A 172 3.75 10.32 30.30
C HIS A 172 2.78 9.15 30.48
N LEU A 173 2.29 8.51 29.41
CA LEU A 173 1.23 7.48 29.50
C LEU A 173 1.64 6.24 30.29
N PHE A 174 2.91 5.83 30.23
CA PHE A 174 3.45 4.72 31.02
C PHE A 174 4.16 5.18 32.30
N GLU A 175 4.58 6.44 32.36
CA GLU A 175 5.34 6.99 33.50
C GLU A 175 4.46 7.13 34.76
N ASP A 176 3.16 7.40 34.59
CA ASP A 176 2.23 7.62 35.70
C ASP A 176 1.49 6.34 36.18
N ILE A 177 1.73 5.18 35.56
CA ILE A 177 1.01 3.94 35.85
C ILE A 177 1.93 2.95 36.59
N ILE A 178 1.80 2.89 37.91
CA ILE A 178 2.48 1.87 38.72
C ILE A 178 1.76 0.52 38.53
N SER A 179 2.42 -0.43 37.85
CA SER A 179 1.94 -1.79 37.64
C SER A 179 3.12 -2.74 37.40
N ASP A 180 3.01 -3.99 37.87
CA ASP A 180 3.98 -5.06 37.58
C ASP A 180 4.10 -5.32 36.06
N ARG A 181 3.04 -5.04 35.30
CA ARG A 181 3.03 -5.10 33.83
C ARG A 181 2.00 -4.13 33.27
N THR A 182 2.48 -3.13 32.52
CA THR A 182 1.60 -2.22 31.77
C THR A 182 1.65 -2.56 30.29
N SER A 183 0.48 -2.66 29.66
CA SER A 183 0.37 -2.84 28.21
C SER A 183 -0.80 -2.05 27.66
N LEU A 184 -0.62 -1.42 26.50
CA LEU A 184 -1.72 -0.82 25.74
C LEU A 184 -2.21 -1.85 24.73
N ILE A 185 -3.49 -2.19 24.78
CA ILE A 185 -4.12 -3.12 23.84
C ILE A 185 -5.07 -2.35 22.94
N LEU A 186 -4.77 -2.30 21.65
CA LEU A 186 -5.64 -1.79 20.59
C LEU A 186 -6.30 -2.96 19.89
N ARG A 187 -7.63 -2.91 19.70
CA ARG A 187 -8.39 -3.95 19.00
C ARG A 187 -9.23 -3.33 17.90
N TYR A 188 -9.18 -3.93 16.72
CA TYR A 188 -9.93 -3.51 15.55
C TYR A 188 -10.67 -4.71 14.98
N LYS A 189 -11.95 -4.51 14.66
CA LYS A 189 -12.73 -5.47 13.89
C LYS A 189 -12.64 -5.06 12.42
N ILE A 190 -12.09 -5.94 11.60
CA ILE A 190 -11.92 -5.72 10.16
C ILE A 190 -13.05 -6.44 9.44
N LYS A 191 -13.74 -5.74 8.54
CA LYS A 191 -14.84 -6.30 7.76
C LYS A 191 -14.33 -6.80 6.41
N GLN A 192 -14.75 -8.00 6.01
CA GLN A 192 -14.44 -8.53 4.68
C GLN A 192 -14.94 -7.56 3.59
N GLY A 193 -14.12 -7.33 2.57
CA GLY A 193 -14.47 -6.50 1.42
C GLY A 193 -14.59 -4.99 1.68
N ASP A 194 -14.29 -4.49 2.89
CA ASP A 194 -14.30 -3.05 3.19
C ASP A 194 -13.02 -2.35 2.72
N PHE A 195 -12.78 -2.36 1.40
CA PHE A 195 -11.56 -1.81 0.82
C PHE A 195 -11.45 -0.29 0.96
N VAL A 196 -12.59 0.41 1.05
CA VAL A 196 -12.65 1.88 1.18
C VAL A 196 -11.98 2.33 2.48
N ASN A 197 -12.24 1.60 3.57
CA ASN A 197 -11.64 1.85 4.88
C ASN A 197 -10.34 1.08 5.11
N GLY A 198 -9.85 0.37 4.09
CA GLY A 198 -8.59 -0.35 4.20
C GLY A 198 -7.42 0.55 4.58
N GLY A 199 -6.62 0.10 5.56
CA GLY A 199 -5.46 0.83 6.07
C GLY A 199 -5.80 1.86 7.15
N GLN A 200 -7.06 1.96 7.57
CA GLN A 200 -7.44 2.83 8.68
C GLN A 200 -6.88 2.32 10.00
N ALA A 201 -6.89 1.00 10.23
CA ALA A 201 -6.37 0.45 11.49
C ALA A 201 -4.87 0.69 11.60
N SER A 202 -4.11 0.41 10.54
CA SER A 202 -2.66 0.70 10.49
C SER A 202 -2.36 2.19 10.74
N SER A 203 -3.10 3.09 10.11
CA SER A 203 -2.97 4.55 10.28
C SER A 203 -3.26 5.01 11.71
N HIS A 204 -4.25 4.42 12.38
CA HIS A 204 -4.55 4.70 13.79
C HIS A 204 -3.46 4.18 14.73
N ILE A 205 -2.99 2.94 14.51
CA ILE A 205 -1.93 2.32 15.29
C ILE A 205 -0.63 3.12 15.19
N LYS A 206 -0.22 3.49 13.97
CA LYS A 206 0.96 4.33 13.75
C LYS A 206 0.86 5.66 14.50
N ARG A 207 -0.27 6.34 14.40
CA ARG A 207 -0.50 7.60 15.14
C ARG A 207 -0.46 7.39 16.65
N ALA A 208 -1.00 6.27 17.16
CA ALA A 208 -0.91 5.92 18.57
C ALA A 208 0.54 5.70 19.01
N LEU A 209 1.33 4.93 18.25
CA LEU A 209 2.74 4.68 18.55
C LEU A 209 3.56 5.97 18.59
N LEU A 210 3.42 6.83 17.59
CA LEU A 210 4.11 8.14 17.57
C LEU A 210 3.70 9.01 18.77
N ARG A 211 2.43 8.95 19.21
CA ARG A 211 1.94 9.65 20.41
C ARG A 211 2.38 9.00 21.73
N LEU A 212 2.90 7.78 21.70
CA LEU A 212 3.52 7.13 22.85
C LEU A 212 5.03 7.41 22.91
N GLY A 213 5.57 8.17 21.96
CA GLY A 213 7.00 8.46 21.87
C GLY A 213 7.80 7.39 21.13
N ALA A 214 7.14 6.49 20.39
CA ALA A 214 7.84 5.53 19.54
C ALA A 214 8.72 6.25 18.50
N PRO A 215 9.96 5.78 18.26
CA PRO A 215 10.77 6.27 17.17
C PRO A 215 10.03 6.18 15.82
N PRO A 216 10.19 7.14 14.91
CA PRO A 216 9.51 7.11 13.62
C PRO A 216 9.76 5.83 12.81
N GLN A 217 10.96 5.25 12.91
CA GLN A 217 11.32 4.02 12.24
C GLN A 217 10.50 2.81 12.72
N LEU A 218 10.33 2.70 14.03
CA LEU A 218 9.51 1.67 14.65
C LEU A 218 8.04 1.83 14.26
N ALA A 219 7.52 3.07 14.30
CA ALA A 219 6.14 3.35 13.90
C ALA A 219 5.89 3.04 12.41
N ARG A 220 6.87 3.28 11.53
CA ARG A 220 6.85 2.89 10.12
C ARG A 220 6.72 1.40 9.92
N GLN A 221 7.62 0.64 10.53
CA GLN A 221 7.66 -0.83 10.47
C GLN A 221 6.33 -1.44 10.92
N CYS A 222 5.84 -1.01 12.08
CA CYS A 222 4.55 -1.48 12.59
C CYS A 222 3.39 -1.09 11.65
N GLY A 223 3.38 0.15 11.14
CA GLY A 223 2.33 0.61 10.23
C GLY A 223 2.22 -0.24 8.96
N ILE A 224 3.35 -0.53 8.30
CA ILE A 224 3.38 -1.33 7.06
C ILE A 224 2.98 -2.78 7.34
N ALA A 225 3.54 -3.39 8.39
CA ALA A 225 3.20 -4.77 8.77
C ALA A 225 1.69 -4.93 9.05
N VAL A 226 1.12 -3.98 9.80
CA VAL A 226 -0.31 -3.97 10.11
C VAL A 226 -1.15 -3.72 8.87
N TYR A 227 -0.73 -2.83 7.95
CA TYR A 227 -1.46 -2.57 6.71
C TYR A 227 -1.61 -3.85 5.88
N GLU A 228 -0.52 -4.58 5.65
CA GLU A 228 -0.55 -5.83 4.88
C GLU A 228 -1.41 -6.90 5.58
N ALA A 229 -1.31 -7.00 6.91
CA ALA A 229 -2.13 -7.92 7.70
C ALA A 229 -3.62 -7.55 7.69
N GLU A 230 -3.95 -6.26 7.75
CA GLU A 230 -5.31 -5.72 7.62
C GLU A 230 -5.89 -6.03 6.24
N MET A 231 -5.12 -5.82 5.16
CA MET A 231 -5.57 -6.14 3.81
C MET A 231 -5.82 -7.63 3.64
N ASN A 232 -5.01 -8.48 4.26
CA ASN A 232 -5.24 -9.91 4.22
C ASN A 232 -6.59 -10.29 4.85
N LEU A 233 -6.97 -9.66 5.96
CA LEU A 233 -8.29 -9.87 6.56
C LEU A 233 -9.42 -9.38 5.63
N ILE A 234 -9.24 -8.28 4.91
CA ILE A 234 -10.26 -7.75 3.98
C ILE A 234 -10.43 -8.67 2.76
N ILE A 235 -9.32 -9.16 2.21
CA ILE A 235 -9.27 -9.89 0.93
C ILE A 235 -9.56 -11.38 1.10
N HIS A 236 -8.97 -12.01 2.12
CA HIS A 236 -8.86 -13.48 2.20
C HIS A 236 -9.75 -14.12 3.25
N SER A 237 -10.34 -13.36 4.19
CA SER A 237 -11.26 -13.91 5.17
C SER A 237 -12.64 -14.23 4.58
N THR A 238 -13.50 -14.91 5.34
CA THR A 238 -14.92 -15.12 4.99
C THR A 238 -15.82 -14.05 5.60
N ASN A 239 -15.62 -13.69 6.88
CA ASN A 239 -16.47 -12.72 7.59
C ASN A 239 -15.69 -11.51 8.14
N GLY A 240 -14.46 -11.32 7.69
CA GLY A 240 -13.51 -10.38 8.26
C GLY A 240 -12.65 -11.04 9.33
N GLY A 241 -12.18 -10.24 10.27
CA GLY A 241 -11.37 -10.76 11.36
C GLY A 241 -11.10 -9.73 12.44
N VAL A 242 -10.20 -10.10 13.34
CA VAL A 242 -9.76 -9.24 14.43
C VAL A 242 -8.28 -8.96 14.26
N LEU A 243 -7.92 -7.67 14.36
CA LEU A 243 -6.55 -7.20 14.51
C LEU A 243 -6.38 -6.72 15.95
N ARG A 244 -5.39 -7.27 16.65
CA ARG A 244 -5.01 -6.87 18.00
C ARG A 244 -3.55 -6.42 17.99
N VAL A 245 -3.29 -5.24 18.55
CA VAL A 245 -1.92 -4.75 18.79
C VAL A 245 -1.75 -4.53 20.28
N GLN A 246 -0.69 -5.10 20.84
CA GLN A 246 -0.30 -4.99 22.23
C GLN A 246 1.07 -4.33 22.31
N VAL A 247 1.11 -3.12 22.85
CA VAL A 247 2.32 -2.34 23.06
C VAL A 247 2.80 -2.55 24.49
N GLU A 248 4.01 -3.08 24.63
CA GLU A 248 4.70 -3.33 25.90
C GLU A 248 6.01 -2.52 25.93
N PRO A 249 6.61 -2.30 27.12
CA PRO A 249 7.84 -1.51 27.23
C PRO A 249 9.04 -2.03 26.43
N HIS A 250 9.06 -3.33 26.11
CA HIS A 250 10.16 -3.99 25.40
C HIS A 250 9.77 -4.58 24.03
N ARG A 251 8.48 -4.54 23.65
CA ARG A 251 8.02 -5.09 22.36
C ARG A 251 6.68 -4.56 21.91
N ILE A 252 6.39 -4.74 20.63
CA ILE A 252 5.06 -4.59 20.04
C ILE A 252 4.63 -5.93 19.47
N LEU A 253 3.54 -6.49 20.00
CA LEU A 253 2.93 -7.72 19.51
C LEU A 253 1.69 -7.39 18.68
N MET A 254 1.65 -7.83 17.43
CA MET A 254 0.53 -7.65 16.52
C MET A 254 0.00 -9.03 16.15
N GLN A 255 -1.32 -9.19 16.22
CA GLN A 255 -1.96 -10.47 15.94
C GLN A 255 -3.21 -10.23 15.08
N THR A 256 -3.34 -10.99 14.00
CA THR A 256 -4.59 -11.11 13.26
C THR A 256 -5.16 -12.51 13.35
N SER A 257 -6.48 -12.62 13.29
CA SER A 257 -7.20 -13.89 13.20
C SER A 257 -8.47 -13.71 12.38
N ASP A 258 -8.74 -14.68 11.51
CA ASP A 258 -9.97 -14.79 10.73
C ASP A 258 -10.58 -16.20 10.81
N ASP A 259 -11.79 -16.32 10.27
CA ASP A 259 -12.54 -17.55 10.05
C ASP A 259 -12.60 -17.92 8.55
N GLY A 260 -11.58 -17.49 7.80
CA GLY A 260 -11.46 -17.66 6.36
C GLY A 260 -11.28 -19.11 5.90
N PRO A 261 -11.09 -19.31 4.58
CA PRO A 261 -10.83 -20.62 3.99
C PRO A 261 -9.49 -21.22 4.44
N GLY A 262 -8.61 -20.44 5.06
CA GLY A 262 -7.25 -20.85 5.39
C GLY A 262 -6.32 -20.88 4.16
N ILE A 263 -5.04 -21.17 4.41
CA ILE A 263 -3.95 -21.22 3.45
C ILE A 263 -3.52 -22.68 3.32
N PRO A 264 -3.73 -23.34 2.16
CA PRO A 264 -3.40 -24.75 1.98
C PRO A 264 -1.91 -25.06 2.10
N ASP A 265 -1.06 -24.17 1.58
CA ASP A 265 0.40 -24.27 1.69
C ASP A 265 0.98 -22.95 2.21
N VAL A 266 1.31 -22.94 3.50
CA VAL A 266 1.91 -21.80 4.18
C VAL A 266 3.29 -21.44 3.60
N LYS A 267 4.08 -22.42 3.17
CA LYS A 267 5.40 -22.15 2.59
C LYS A 267 5.25 -21.45 1.24
N GLN A 268 4.28 -21.89 0.44
CA GLN A 268 3.97 -21.23 -0.82
C GLN A 268 3.44 -19.81 -0.62
N ALA A 269 2.69 -19.55 0.45
CA ALA A 269 2.22 -18.21 0.78
C ALA A 269 3.31 -17.18 1.08
N LEU A 270 4.50 -17.64 1.47
CA LEU A 270 5.68 -16.81 1.69
C LEU A 270 6.47 -16.54 0.40
N THR A 271 6.02 -17.05 -0.75
CA THR A 271 6.65 -16.74 -2.04
C THR A 271 6.08 -15.43 -2.63
N PRO A 272 6.93 -14.50 -3.10
CA PRO A 272 6.47 -13.30 -3.79
C PRO A 272 5.58 -13.68 -4.99
N GLY A 273 4.43 -13.02 -5.13
CA GLY A 273 3.51 -13.25 -6.25
C GLY A 273 2.36 -14.23 -5.97
N TRP A 274 2.45 -15.05 -4.92
CA TRP A 274 1.41 -16.05 -4.62
C TRP A 274 0.26 -15.46 -3.80
N SER A 275 -0.98 -15.84 -4.12
CA SER A 275 -2.17 -15.35 -3.43
C SER A 275 -3.39 -16.29 -3.55
N THR A 276 -4.13 -16.44 -2.46
CA THR A 276 -5.43 -17.16 -2.40
C THR A 276 -6.63 -16.27 -2.77
N ALA A 277 -6.40 -15.08 -3.32
CA ALA A 277 -7.47 -14.12 -3.62
C ALA A 277 -8.52 -14.75 -4.56
N SER A 278 -9.79 -14.53 -4.25
CA SER A 278 -10.91 -14.96 -5.07
C SER A 278 -10.87 -14.32 -6.47
N PRO A 279 -11.54 -14.89 -7.48
CA PRO A 279 -11.63 -14.27 -8.81
C PRO A 279 -12.14 -12.81 -8.74
N LEU A 280 -13.10 -12.54 -7.85
CA LEU A 280 -13.62 -11.19 -7.60
C LEU A 280 -12.56 -10.26 -7.01
N ALA A 281 -11.79 -10.73 -6.03
CA ALA A 281 -10.69 -9.93 -5.48
C ALA A 281 -9.59 -9.67 -6.53
N ARG A 282 -9.31 -10.66 -7.40
CA ARG A 282 -8.36 -10.52 -8.52
C ARG A 282 -8.84 -9.54 -9.58
N SER A 283 -10.12 -9.55 -9.94
CA SER A 283 -10.69 -8.56 -10.85
C SER A 283 -10.67 -7.14 -10.28
N MET A 284 -10.72 -7.01 -8.95
CA MET A 284 -10.58 -5.71 -8.25
C MET A 284 -9.13 -5.22 -8.11
N GLY A 285 -8.14 -5.94 -8.65
CA GLY A 285 -6.71 -5.56 -8.60
C GLY A 285 -5.93 -6.16 -7.42
N PHE A 286 -6.58 -6.93 -6.55
CA PHE A 286 -5.96 -7.57 -5.38
C PHE A 286 -5.43 -8.98 -5.71
N GLY A 287 -4.45 -9.47 -4.94
CA GLY A 287 -3.94 -10.83 -5.11
C GLY A 287 -2.76 -10.99 -6.07
N ALA A 288 -2.02 -9.91 -6.34
CA ALA A 288 -0.66 -9.96 -6.89
C ALA A 288 0.36 -10.61 -5.93
N GLY A 289 -0.06 -10.92 -4.70
CA GLY A 289 0.72 -11.49 -3.61
C GLY A 289 -0.08 -11.38 -2.29
N MET A 290 0.31 -12.12 -1.25
CA MET A 290 -0.31 -12.06 0.10
C MET A 290 0.26 -10.93 0.99
N GLY A 291 1.24 -10.15 0.54
CA GLY A 291 1.90 -9.13 1.38
C GLY A 291 2.78 -9.69 2.52
N LEU A 292 2.78 -11.01 2.75
CA LEU A 292 3.50 -11.65 3.87
C LEU A 292 5.02 -11.43 3.83
N VAL A 293 5.62 -11.34 2.64
CA VAL A 293 7.06 -11.02 2.47
C VAL A 293 7.36 -9.60 2.93
N ASN A 294 6.45 -8.65 2.70
CA ASN A 294 6.61 -7.27 3.17
C ASN A 294 6.51 -7.21 4.69
N ILE A 295 5.59 -7.97 5.28
CA ILE A 295 5.49 -8.14 6.73
C ILE A 295 6.80 -8.67 7.32
N GLN A 296 7.35 -9.75 6.75
CA GLN A 296 8.62 -10.34 7.23
C GLN A 296 9.79 -9.36 7.24
N ARG A 297 9.82 -8.39 6.31
CA ARG A 297 10.86 -7.35 6.28
C ARG A 297 10.68 -6.29 7.37
N CYS A 298 9.48 -6.16 7.91
CA CYS A 298 9.13 -5.11 8.88
C CYS A 298 9.20 -5.59 10.33
N VAL A 299 9.31 -6.89 10.60
CA VAL A 299 9.15 -7.47 11.94
C VAL A 299 10.29 -8.43 12.28
N ASP A 300 10.64 -8.54 13.56
CA ASP A 300 11.72 -9.43 14.01
C ASP A 300 11.30 -10.89 14.01
N LYS A 301 10.01 -11.14 14.31
CA LYS A 301 9.44 -12.48 14.36
C LYS A 301 8.06 -12.50 13.74
N MET A 302 7.79 -13.55 12.96
CA MET A 302 6.51 -13.79 12.32
C MET A 302 6.15 -15.28 12.41
N GLU A 303 4.94 -15.58 12.87
CA GLU A 303 4.38 -16.93 12.89
C GLU A 303 3.03 -16.94 12.17
N LEU A 304 2.86 -17.85 11.22
CA LEU A 304 1.63 -18.03 10.47
C LEU A 304 1.08 -19.42 10.73
N ASP A 305 -0.08 -19.49 11.38
CA ASP A 305 -0.83 -20.72 11.61
C ASP A 305 -2.12 -20.66 10.78
N SER A 306 -2.30 -21.61 9.87
CA SER A 306 -3.46 -21.64 9.00
C SER A 306 -3.92 -23.06 8.79
N THR A 307 -5.23 -23.28 8.88
CA THR A 307 -5.84 -24.57 8.63
C THR A 307 -6.97 -24.40 7.63
N VAL A 308 -6.97 -25.21 6.57
CA VAL A 308 -8.00 -25.17 5.53
C VAL A 308 -9.37 -25.38 6.15
N GLY A 309 -10.29 -24.44 5.90
CA GLY A 309 -11.65 -24.42 6.42
C GLY A 309 -11.80 -23.94 7.88
N LYS A 310 -10.72 -23.53 8.55
CA LYS A 310 -10.78 -23.00 9.94
C LYS A 310 -10.27 -21.56 10.08
N GLY A 311 -9.68 -21.00 9.03
CA GLY A 311 -9.12 -19.64 9.02
C GLY A 311 -7.62 -19.60 9.27
N THR A 312 -7.13 -18.37 9.43
CA THR A 312 -5.71 -18.07 9.59
C THR A 312 -5.47 -17.21 10.83
N LYS A 313 -4.33 -17.45 11.48
CA LYS A 313 -3.77 -16.64 12.55
C LYS A 313 -2.37 -16.22 12.17
N LEU A 314 -2.12 -14.92 12.22
CA LEU A 314 -0.80 -14.35 11.97
C LEU A 314 -0.36 -13.60 13.23
N LEU A 315 0.80 -13.99 13.75
CA LEU A 315 1.49 -13.32 14.84
C LEU A 315 2.72 -12.61 14.29
N MET A 316 2.91 -11.36 14.69
CA MET A 316 4.03 -10.52 14.31
C MET A 316 4.57 -9.82 15.56
N GLU A 317 5.88 -9.78 15.73
CA GLU A 317 6.53 -9.20 16.91
C GLU A 317 7.69 -8.31 16.48
N ILE A 318 7.75 -7.11 17.06
CA ILE A 318 8.89 -6.18 16.95
C ILE A 318 9.46 -5.98 18.35
N HIS A 319 10.75 -6.24 18.54
CA HIS A 319 11.48 -6.00 19.77
C HIS A 319 12.00 -4.56 19.82
N LEU A 320 11.84 -3.91 20.97
CA LEU A 320 12.30 -2.53 21.15
C LEU A 320 13.75 -2.54 21.61
N ARG A 321 14.62 -1.84 20.88
CA ARG A 321 16.01 -1.61 21.29
C ARG A 321 16.06 -0.66 22.50
N PRO A 322 17.17 -0.61 23.26
CA PRO A 322 17.26 0.22 24.47
C PRO A 322 16.91 1.70 24.28
N ASP A 323 17.23 2.26 23.11
CA ASP A 323 16.93 3.63 22.67
C ASP A 323 15.50 3.81 22.14
N GLU A 324 14.78 2.71 21.92
CA GLU A 324 13.40 2.66 21.41
C GLU A 324 12.40 2.24 22.50
N LYS A 325 12.88 1.89 23.70
CA LYS A 325 12.04 1.51 24.84
C LYS A 325 11.11 2.66 25.21
N PHE A 326 9.83 2.35 25.39
CA PHE A 326 8.93 3.24 26.09
C PHE A 326 9.41 3.34 27.55
N LYS A 327 9.56 4.56 28.08
CA LYS A 327 10.02 4.75 29.46
C LYS A 327 9.09 3.98 30.41
N ALA A 328 9.70 3.08 31.19
CA ALA A 328 9.01 2.29 32.19
C ALA A 328 8.53 3.19 33.35
N PRO A 329 7.48 2.79 34.09
CA PRO A 329 7.10 3.50 35.30
C PRO A 329 8.26 3.49 36.31
N PRO A 330 8.42 4.55 37.11
CA PRO A 330 9.43 4.58 38.17
C PRO A 330 9.13 3.47 39.20
N GLY A 331 9.99 2.46 39.29
CA GLY A 331 9.90 1.39 40.29
C GLY A 331 10.20 -0.04 39.81
N ALA A 332 10.32 -0.29 38.51
CA ALA A 332 10.72 -1.61 38.00
C ALA A 332 12.25 -1.81 38.12
N SER A 333 12.74 -2.03 39.34
CA SER A 333 14.13 -2.46 39.56
C SER A 333 14.33 -3.89 39.05
N GLU A 334 15.33 -4.08 38.20
CA GLU A 334 15.90 -5.40 37.91
C GLU A 334 16.27 -6.07 39.23
N THR A 335 15.63 -7.20 39.55
CA THR A 335 16.11 -8.06 40.64
C THR A 335 17.50 -8.56 40.27
N PRO A 336 18.53 -8.35 41.10
CA PRO A 336 19.84 -8.92 40.85
C PRO A 336 19.73 -10.44 40.95
N SER A 337 20.25 -11.12 39.95
CA SER A 337 20.46 -12.56 39.93
C SER A 337 21.27 -12.98 41.17
N VAL A 338 20.70 -13.89 41.95
CA VAL A 338 21.43 -14.67 42.97
C VAL A 338 21.76 -16.03 42.40
#